data_AF-A0A914BJI5-F1
#
_entry.id   AF-A0A914BJI5-F1
#
_cell.length_a   1.000
_cell.length_b   1.000
_cell.length_c   1.000
_cell.angle_alpha   90.00
_cell.angle_beta   90.00
_cell.angle_gamma   90.00
#
_symmetry.space_group_name_H-M   'P 1'
#
loop_
_entity.id
_entity.type
_entity.pdbx_description
1 polymer ?
#
loop_
_entity_poly.entity_id
_entity_poly.type
_entity_poly.pdbx_seq_one_letter_code
_entity_poly.pdbx_strand_id
1 'polypeptide(L)'
;MKWPAITCLLVISVTVANGYWGSHSSDDPTYSHLGFYIYDLKCNDAGTYCQKCYIAHSEWNVAHMHVHEVTEDPAQYKFRVIEGNQDWEISIIQADLAEPHRICAAWSNYTMDAQLARINVCVDNTFEGVEVPPECPRPVIVLSLDYHVADKTIRGQQSLLCATA
;
A
#
# COMPACT_ATOMS: atom_id res chain seq x y z
N MET A 1 -41.01 44.07 9.71
CA MET A 1 -39.59 44.42 9.88
C MET A 1 -38.75 43.32 9.26
N LYS A 2 -37.76 43.70 8.47
CA LYS A 2 -37.05 42.87 7.50
C LYS A 2 -35.56 43.26 7.60
N TRP A 3 -34.67 42.26 7.48
CA TRP A 3 -33.19 42.27 7.35
C TRP A 3 -32.33 42.23 8.63
N PRO A 4 -31.09 41.65 8.61
CA PRO A 4 -30.42 40.91 7.52
C PRO A 4 -29.86 39.52 7.91
N ALA A 5 -29.57 38.74 6.87
CA ALA A 5 -28.66 37.60 6.86
C ALA A 5 -27.19 38.06 6.71
N ILE A 6 -26.24 37.45 7.44
CA ILE A 6 -24.80 37.31 7.12
C ILE A 6 -24.32 36.06 7.90
N THR A 7 -24.19 34.88 7.28
CA THR A 7 -23.03 34.32 6.55
C THR A 7 -21.79 34.08 7.40
N CYS A 8 -21.55 32.80 7.72
CA CYS A 8 -20.23 32.15 7.83
C CYS A 8 -20.50 30.66 7.53
N LEU A 9 -20.69 30.28 6.28
CA LEU A 9 -19.63 29.86 5.37
C LEU A 9 -18.56 29.01 6.07
N LEU A 10 -18.97 27.87 6.63
CA LEU A 10 -18.07 26.73 6.78
C LEU A 10 -18.14 25.94 5.46
N VAL A 11 -17.51 26.49 4.42
CA VAL A 11 -17.05 25.66 3.30
C VAL A 11 -15.96 24.80 3.91
N ILE A 12 -16.33 23.63 4.40
CA ILE A 12 -15.38 22.52 4.50
C ILE A 12 -15.15 22.14 3.05
N SER A 13 -14.29 22.90 2.37
CA SER A 13 -13.51 22.38 1.28
C SER A 13 -12.72 21.24 1.90
N VAL A 14 -13.30 20.04 1.87
CA VAL A 14 -12.50 18.82 1.83
C VAL A 14 -11.78 18.92 0.50
N THR A 15 -10.71 19.71 0.48
CA THR A 15 -9.65 19.53 -0.51
C THR A 15 -9.30 18.06 -0.37
N VAL A 16 -9.68 17.29 -1.39
CA VAL A 16 -9.26 15.91 -1.58
C VAL A 16 -7.77 15.92 -1.30
N ALA A 17 -7.35 15.35 -0.18
CA ALA A 17 -5.95 15.15 0.11
C ALA A 17 -5.50 14.12 -0.92
N ASN A 18 -4.94 14.59 -2.03
CA ASN A 18 -4.17 13.75 -2.93
C ASN A 18 -2.92 13.36 -2.15
N GLY A 19 -2.98 12.22 -1.45
CA GLY A 19 -1.84 11.66 -0.76
C GLY A 19 -0.83 11.18 -1.79
N TYR A 20 0.10 12.06 -2.14
CA TYR A 20 1.27 11.81 -2.97
C TYR A 20 2.49 12.17 -2.15
N TRP A 21 3.02 11.21 -1.40
CA TRP A 21 4.18 11.46 -0.56
C TRP A 21 5.43 11.26 -1.41
N GLY A 22 5.77 12.31 -2.16
CA GLY A 22 6.85 12.36 -3.15
C GLY A 22 8.23 11.95 -2.64
N SER A 23 9.14 11.83 -3.60
CA SER A 23 10.52 11.34 -3.51
C SER A 23 11.18 11.48 -2.14
N HIS A 24 11.23 10.38 -1.39
CA HIS A 24 11.88 10.23 -0.07
C HIS A 24 11.17 10.98 1.06
N SER A 25 10.36 10.27 1.86
CA SER A 25 9.85 10.66 3.19
C SER A 25 9.50 12.14 3.35
N SER A 26 8.21 12.48 3.28
CA SER A 26 7.69 13.82 3.59
C SER A 26 8.49 14.52 4.71
N ASP A 27 9.14 15.65 4.39
CA ASP A 27 9.83 16.51 5.37
C ASP A 27 8.89 17.07 6.45
N ASP A 28 7.57 16.96 6.24
CA ASP A 28 6.58 17.24 7.27
C ASP A 28 6.54 16.08 8.30
N PRO A 29 6.98 16.32 9.55
CA PRO A 29 7.02 15.29 10.59
C PRO A 29 5.63 14.75 10.94
N THR A 30 4.56 15.49 10.60
CA THR A 30 3.17 15.04 10.74
C THR A 30 2.90 13.77 9.95
N TYR A 31 3.63 13.52 8.85
CA TYR A 31 3.45 12.38 7.97
C TYR A 31 4.64 11.42 7.99
N SER A 32 5.52 11.51 8.99
CA SER A 32 6.68 10.61 9.16
C SER A 32 6.28 9.13 9.32
N HIS A 33 5.02 8.87 9.69
CA HIS A 33 4.43 7.53 9.79
C HIS A 33 3.81 7.03 8.48
N LEU A 34 3.90 7.82 7.40
CA LEU A 34 3.46 7.51 6.04
C LEU A 34 4.68 7.33 5.14
N GLY A 35 4.85 6.13 4.59
CA GLY A 35 6.01 5.80 3.74
C GLY A 35 5.64 5.50 2.30
N PHE A 36 6.49 5.90 1.36
CA PHE A 36 6.49 5.37 0.00
C PHE A 36 7.78 4.57 -0.22
N TYR A 37 7.65 3.31 -0.61
CA TYR A 37 8.78 2.40 -0.81
C TYR A 37 8.77 1.84 -2.23
N ILE A 38 9.96 1.62 -2.77
CA ILE A 38 10.15 0.96 -4.05
C ILE A 38 10.82 -0.38 -3.77
N TYR A 39 10.22 -1.45 -4.26
CA TYR A 39 10.73 -2.80 -4.10
C TYR A 39 11.09 -3.42 -5.44
N ASP A 40 12.38 -3.71 -5.60
CA ASP A 40 12.87 -4.49 -6.74
C ASP A 40 12.51 -5.96 -6.56
N LEU A 41 11.65 -6.47 -7.45
CA LEU A 41 11.38 -7.88 -7.60
C LEU A 41 12.50 -8.53 -8.43
N LYS A 42 13.00 -9.66 -7.95
CA LYS A 42 13.96 -10.50 -8.67
C LYS A 42 13.21 -11.50 -9.53
N CYS A 43 13.41 -11.41 -10.84
CA CYS A 43 12.78 -12.27 -11.82
C CYS A 43 13.68 -13.47 -12.16
N ASN A 44 13.07 -14.56 -12.61
CA ASN A 44 13.77 -15.66 -13.27
C ASN A 44 14.28 -15.22 -14.66
N ASP A 45 15.15 -16.02 -15.28
CA ASP A 45 15.74 -15.72 -16.61
C ASP A 45 14.70 -15.48 -17.71
N ALA A 46 13.52 -16.10 -17.58
CA ALA A 46 12.42 -15.95 -18.52
C ALA A 46 11.56 -14.70 -18.28
N GLY A 47 11.73 -14.00 -17.15
CA GLY A 47 10.89 -12.88 -16.74
C GLY A 47 9.47 -13.24 -16.29
N THR A 48 9.10 -14.54 -16.35
CA THR A 48 7.73 -15.04 -16.12
C THR A 48 7.35 -15.20 -14.65
N TYR A 49 8.33 -15.21 -13.75
CA TYR A 49 8.14 -15.26 -12.30
C TYR A 49 9.08 -14.26 -11.65
N CYS A 50 8.53 -13.32 -10.87
CA CYS A 50 9.28 -12.35 -10.11
C CYS A 50 8.88 -12.39 -8.64
N GLN A 51 9.86 -12.29 -7.74
CA GLN A 51 9.58 -12.30 -6.31
C GLN A 51 10.44 -11.34 -5.51
N LYS A 52 9.91 -10.94 -4.35
CA LYS A 52 10.66 -10.24 -3.32
C LYS A 52 10.25 -10.81 -1.97
N CYS A 53 11.26 -11.17 -1.18
CA CYS A 53 11.11 -11.56 0.21
C CYS A 53 11.93 -10.60 1.08
N TYR A 54 11.35 -10.10 2.17
CA TYR A 54 12.04 -9.31 3.17
C TYR A 54 11.40 -9.46 4.54
N ILE A 55 12.17 -9.14 5.58
CA ILE A 55 11.67 -9.06 6.94
C ILE A 55 11.37 -7.60 7.24
N ALA A 56 10.13 -7.32 7.62
CA ALA A 56 9.73 -6.05 8.21
C ALA A 56 9.56 -6.22 9.73
N HIS A 57 9.74 -5.14 10.48
CA HIS A 57 9.45 -5.14 11.92
C HIS A 57 8.25 -4.23 12.18
N SER A 58 7.33 -4.69 13.03
CA SER A 58 6.28 -3.84 13.59
C SER A 58 6.90 -2.82 14.56
N GLU A 59 6.11 -1.85 15.00
CA GLU A 59 6.54 -0.88 16.03
C GLU A 59 6.91 -1.52 17.37
N TRP A 60 6.36 -2.71 17.64
CA TRP A 60 6.71 -3.51 18.82
C TRP A 60 7.91 -4.44 18.59
N ASN A 61 8.64 -4.22 17.49
CA ASN A 61 9.82 -4.98 17.10
C ASN A 61 9.53 -6.48 16.88
N VAL A 62 8.31 -6.81 16.46
CA VAL A 62 7.95 -8.15 16.01
C VAL A 62 8.31 -8.28 14.54
N ALA A 63 9.01 -9.36 14.18
CA ALA A 63 9.45 -9.61 12.81
C ALA A 63 8.36 -10.33 12.01
N HIS A 64 8.05 -9.79 10.83
CA HIS A 64 7.11 -10.35 9.85
C HIS A 64 7.85 -10.60 8.54
N MET A 65 7.65 -11.76 7.92
CA MET A 65 8.21 -12.03 6.59
C MET A 65 7.18 -11.67 5.52
N HIS A 66 7.53 -10.71 4.69
CA HIS A 66 6.72 -10.25 3.57
C HIS A 66 7.20 -10.93 2.30
N VAL A 67 6.28 -11.56 1.57
CA VAL A 67 6.56 -12.22 0.29
C VAL A 67 5.63 -11.62 -0.76
N HIS A 68 6.24 -11.08 -1.82
CA HIS A 68 5.54 -10.62 -3.00
C HIS A 68 5.94 -11.50 -4.17
N GLU A 69 4.97 -12.00 -4.92
CA GLU A 69 5.17 -12.85 -6.08
C GLU A 69 4.31 -12.36 -7.24
N VAL A 70 4.88 -12.38 -8.44
CA VAL A 70 4.21 -12.02 -9.68
C VAL A 70 4.49 -13.11 -10.71
N THR A 71 3.45 -13.63 -11.35
CA THR A 71 3.55 -14.58 -12.47
C THR A 71 2.84 -14.05 -13.71
N GLU A 72 3.33 -14.40 -14.90
CA GLU A 72 2.74 -13.92 -16.17
C GLU A 72 1.70 -14.87 -16.79
N ASP A 73 1.83 -16.20 -16.62
CA ASP A 73 0.91 -17.19 -17.20
C ASP A 73 0.58 -18.33 -16.21
N PRO A 74 -0.57 -18.28 -15.52
CA PRO A 74 -1.54 -17.18 -15.53
C PRO A 74 -0.97 -15.92 -14.87
N ALA A 75 -1.50 -14.76 -15.28
CA ALA A 75 -1.22 -13.47 -14.66
C ALA A 75 -1.67 -13.51 -13.18
N GLN A 76 -0.73 -13.51 -12.25
CA GLN A 76 -1.05 -13.54 -10.82
C GLN A 76 -0.15 -12.58 -10.06
N TYR A 77 -0.74 -11.88 -9.09
CA TYR A 77 -0.02 -11.29 -7.99
C TYR A 77 -0.41 -11.96 -6.68
N LYS A 78 0.60 -12.26 -5.87
CA LYS A 78 0.41 -12.78 -4.52
C LYS A 78 1.22 -11.95 -3.54
N PHE A 79 0.56 -11.53 -2.46
CA PHE A 79 1.18 -10.89 -1.31
C PHE A 79 0.91 -11.75 -0.08
N ARG A 80 1.96 -12.15 0.62
CA ARG A 80 1.87 -12.88 1.88
C ARG A 80 2.59 -12.13 3.00
N VAL A 81 2.00 -12.17 4.18
CA VAL A 81 2.65 -11.81 5.44
C VAL A 81 2.67 -13.06 6.31
N ILE A 82 3.87 -13.51 6.65
CA ILE A 82 4.09 -14.70 7.47
C ILE A 82 4.53 -14.23 8.85
N GLU A 83 3.76 -14.61 9.86
CA GLU A 83 3.94 -14.24 11.26
C GLU A 83 4.11 -15.50 12.11
N GLY A 84 4.57 -15.35 13.35
CA GLY A 84 4.81 -16.52 14.22
C GLY A 84 3.56 -17.34 14.57
N ASN A 85 2.38 -16.73 14.48
CA ASN A 85 1.10 -17.31 14.90
C ASN A 85 0.02 -17.32 13.81
N GLN A 86 0.19 -16.57 12.72
CA GLN A 86 -0.80 -16.46 11.65
C GLN A 86 -0.12 -16.07 10.32
N ASP A 87 -0.65 -16.61 9.22
CA ASP A 87 -0.28 -16.21 7.87
C ASP A 87 -1.43 -15.42 7.23
N TRP A 88 -1.06 -14.44 6.41
CA TRP A 88 -1.94 -13.63 5.60
C TRP A 88 -1.59 -13.83 4.15
N GLU A 89 -2.61 -13.90 3.30
CA GLU A 89 -2.41 -13.96 1.86
C GLU A 89 -3.48 -13.15 1.14
N ILE A 90 -3.05 -12.32 0.20
CA ILE A 90 -3.88 -11.72 -0.83
C ILE A 90 -3.36 -12.27 -2.15
N SER A 91 -4.26 -12.86 -2.94
CA SER A 91 -3.96 -13.36 -4.28
C SER A 91 -4.93 -12.78 -5.29
N ILE A 92 -4.39 -12.21 -6.36
CA ILE A 92 -5.13 -11.65 -7.48
C ILE A 92 -4.72 -12.44 -8.71
N ILE A 93 -5.69 -13.09 -9.35
CA ILE A 93 -5.48 -13.86 -10.57
C ILE A 93 -6.26 -13.17 -11.67
N GLN A 94 -5.60 -12.90 -12.78
CA GLN A 94 -6.15 -12.24 -13.95
C GLN A 94 -5.76 -12.99 -15.22
N ALA A 95 -6.42 -12.65 -16.33
CA ALA A 95 -6.01 -13.11 -17.64
C ALA A 95 -4.78 -12.34 -18.15
N ASP A 96 -4.68 -11.04 -17.82
CA ASP A 96 -3.63 -10.14 -18.28
C ASP A 96 -3.31 -9.09 -17.18
N LEU A 97 -2.03 -8.91 -16.85
CA LEU A 97 -1.56 -7.89 -15.90
C LEU A 97 -1.61 -6.47 -16.46
N ALA A 98 -1.79 -6.29 -17.78
CA ALA A 98 -1.92 -4.99 -18.41
C ALA A 98 -3.33 -4.37 -18.25
N GLU A 99 -4.35 -5.17 -17.91
CA GLU A 99 -5.70 -4.67 -17.69
C GLU A 99 -5.81 -3.93 -16.34
N PRO A 100 -6.23 -2.64 -16.32
CA PRO A 100 -6.39 -1.87 -15.09
C PRO A 100 -7.28 -2.56 -14.04
N HIS A 101 -6.80 -2.66 -12.81
CA HIS A 101 -7.54 -3.18 -11.68
C HIS A 101 -7.12 -2.51 -10.37
N ARG A 102 -8.08 -2.52 -9.44
CA ARG A 102 -7.91 -2.17 -8.04
C ARG A 102 -8.72 -3.12 -7.19
N ILE A 103 -8.06 -3.82 -6.27
CA ILE A 103 -8.71 -4.69 -5.30
C ILE A 103 -8.33 -4.22 -3.90
N CYS A 104 -9.34 -3.96 -3.07
CA CYS A 104 -9.15 -3.57 -1.69
C CYS A 104 -9.79 -4.58 -0.74
N ALA A 105 -9.09 -4.88 0.35
CA ALA A 105 -9.57 -5.67 1.46
C ALA A 105 -9.44 -4.86 2.75
N ALA A 106 -10.40 -5.02 3.64
CA ALA A 106 -10.44 -4.33 4.92
C ALA A 106 -10.74 -5.32 6.04
N TRP A 107 -9.96 -5.25 7.10
CA TRP A 107 -10.14 -6.02 8.32
C TRP A 107 -10.35 -5.05 9.47
N SER A 108 -11.47 -5.23 10.18
CA SER A 108 -11.79 -4.47 11.40
C SER A 108 -11.68 -5.39 12.61
N ASN A 109 -11.28 -4.82 13.75
CA ASN A 109 -11.06 -5.57 15.00
C ASN A 109 -10.03 -6.70 14.87
N TYR A 110 -9.03 -6.52 14.00
CA TYR A 110 -7.91 -7.44 13.92
C TYR A 110 -7.05 -7.31 15.18
N THR A 111 -6.53 -8.39 15.73
CA THR A 111 -5.62 -8.32 16.87
C THR A 111 -4.19 -8.48 16.38
N MET A 112 -3.44 -7.38 16.38
CA MET A 112 -2.02 -7.34 16.03
C MET A 112 -1.22 -6.99 17.28
N ASP A 113 -0.28 -7.84 17.68
CA ASP A 113 0.57 -7.62 18.86
C ASP A 113 -0.23 -7.23 20.12
N ALA A 114 -1.32 -7.97 20.37
CA ALA A 114 -2.28 -7.77 21.47
C ALA A 114 -3.07 -6.44 21.44
N GLN A 115 -3.03 -5.69 20.35
CA GLN A 115 -3.83 -4.48 20.14
C GLN A 115 -4.87 -4.67 19.04
N LEU A 116 -6.02 -4.03 19.21
CA LEU A 116 -7.01 -3.94 18.14
C LEU A 116 -6.51 -3.00 17.05
N ALA A 117 -6.55 -3.50 15.83
CA ALA A 117 -6.16 -2.82 14.62
C ALA A 117 -7.31 -2.87 13.59
N ARG A 118 -7.40 -1.79 12.81
CA ARG A 118 -8.13 -1.76 11.54
C ARG A 118 -7.10 -1.67 10.44
N ILE A 119 -7.14 -2.61 9.50
CA ILE A 119 -6.20 -2.69 8.39
C ILE A 119 -6.98 -2.60 7.09
N ASN A 120 -6.56 -1.73 6.19
CA ASN A 120 -7.01 -1.66 4.81
C ASN A 120 -5.80 -1.93 3.90
N VAL A 121 -5.95 -2.84 2.96
CA VAL A 121 -4.95 -3.11 1.93
C VAL A 121 -5.61 -2.96 0.58
N CYS A 122 -5.03 -2.14 -0.29
CA CYS A 122 -5.39 -2.05 -1.70
C CYS A 122 -4.20 -2.48 -2.56
N VAL A 123 -4.50 -3.22 -3.61
CA VAL A 123 -3.55 -3.59 -4.66
C VAL A 123 -4.08 -3.00 -5.95
N ASP A 124 -3.28 -2.17 -6.59
CA ASP A 124 -3.56 -1.50 -7.85
C ASP A 124 -2.47 -1.89 -8.87
N ASN A 125 -2.82 -2.10 -10.15
CA ASN A 125 -1.83 -2.07 -11.25
C ASN A 125 -1.95 -0.80 -12.11
N THR A 126 -2.75 0.15 -11.65
CA THR A 126 -2.80 1.49 -12.22
C THR A 126 -1.84 2.38 -11.46
N PHE A 127 -0.96 3.08 -12.18
CA PHE A 127 0.01 4.01 -11.60
C PHE A 127 -0.48 5.46 -11.68
N GLU A 128 -1.78 5.67 -11.88
CA GLU A 128 -2.37 7.00 -11.91
C GLU A 128 -2.14 7.70 -10.57
N GLY A 129 -1.49 8.85 -10.62
CA GLY A 129 -1.12 9.58 -9.40
C GLY A 129 0.01 8.94 -8.60
N VAL A 130 0.86 8.09 -9.20
CA VAL A 130 2.11 7.59 -8.61
C VAL A 130 3.30 8.01 -9.48
N GLU A 131 4.34 8.63 -8.92
CA GLU A 131 5.60 8.82 -9.65
C GLU A 131 6.24 7.46 -9.79
N VAL A 132 6.32 6.96 -11.02
CA VAL A 132 7.17 5.82 -11.32
C VAL A 132 8.57 6.39 -11.59
N PRO A 133 9.54 6.14 -10.70
CA PRO A 133 10.85 6.72 -10.85
C PRO A 133 11.65 5.97 -11.93
N PRO A 134 12.68 6.58 -12.54
CA PRO A 134 13.42 5.98 -13.67
C PRO A 134 14.08 4.63 -13.36
N GLU A 135 14.43 4.38 -12.10
CA GLU A 135 14.97 3.09 -11.61
C GLU A 135 13.93 1.95 -11.60
N CYS A 136 12.66 2.24 -11.85
CA CYS A 136 11.57 1.27 -11.97
C CYS A 136 11.18 1.05 -13.43
N PRO A 137 11.97 0.28 -14.23
CA PRO A 137 11.73 0.15 -15.67
C PRO A 137 10.44 -0.61 -16.00
N ARG A 138 9.97 -1.45 -15.07
CA ARG A 138 8.79 -2.30 -15.25
C ARG A 138 7.95 -2.28 -13.97
N PRO A 139 7.13 -1.23 -13.76
CA PRO A 139 6.25 -1.17 -12.61
C PRO A 139 5.18 -2.26 -12.77
N VAL A 140 4.95 -3.01 -11.69
CA VAL A 140 3.99 -4.13 -11.71
C VAL A 140 2.73 -3.76 -10.97
N ILE A 141 2.87 -3.38 -9.70
CA ILE A 141 1.75 -3.15 -8.78
C ILE A 141 2.12 -2.07 -7.77
N VAL A 142 1.11 -1.33 -7.31
CA VAL A 142 1.15 -0.47 -6.14
C VAL A 142 0.35 -1.14 -5.03
N LEU A 143 0.99 -1.39 -3.89
CA LEU A 143 0.34 -1.85 -2.66
C LEU A 143 0.14 -0.65 -1.74
N SER A 144 -1.10 -0.31 -1.42
CA SER A 144 -1.43 0.66 -0.37
C SER A 144 -1.88 -0.07 0.87
N LEU A 145 -1.21 0.16 1.99
CA LEU A 145 -1.56 -0.30 3.32
C LEU A 145 -1.94 0.92 4.16
N ASP A 146 -3.08 0.86 4.82
CA ASP A 146 -3.51 1.82 5.82
C ASP A 146 -3.87 1.03 7.08
N TYR A 147 -3.24 1.32 8.20
CA TYR A 147 -3.52 0.64 9.45
C TYR A 147 -3.65 1.60 10.62
N HIS A 148 -4.66 1.34 11.44
CA HIS A 148 -5.04 2.14 12.60
C HIS A 148 -4.96 1.21 13.80
N VAL A 149 -4.12 1.52 14.77
CA VAL A 149 -4.09 0.77 16.03
C VAL A 149 -4.78 1.58 17.14
N ALA A 150 -4.96 0.99 18.31
CA ALA A 150 -5.76 1.56 19.39
C ALA A 150 -5.29 2.95 19.88
N ASP A 151 -4.07 3.37 19.54
CA ASP A 151 -3.50 4.68 19.90
C ASP A 151 -4.07 5.86 19.10
N LYS A 152 -4.98 5.60 18.15
CA LYS A 152 -5.63 6.59 17.26
C LYS A 152 -4.68 7.24 16.25
N THR A 153 -3.45 6.73 16.12
CA THR A 153 -2.52 7.17 15.08
C THR A 153 -2.86 6.42 13.80
N ILE A 154 -3.12 7.17 12.74
CA ILE A 154 -3.24 6.64 11.38
C ILE A 154 -1.83 6.29 10.94
N ARG A 155 -1.62 5.13 10.35
CA ARG A 155 -0.35 4.73 9.77
C ARG A 155 -0.60 4.21 8.37
N GLY A 156 0.37 4.39 7.49
CA GLY A 156 0.15 4.05 6.09
C GLY A 156 1.43 3.85 5.35
N GLN A 157 1.37 3.01 4.34
CA GLN A 157 2.47 2.72 3.47
C GLN A 157 1.95 2.53 2.06
N GLN A 158 2.61 3.14 1.10
CA GLN A 158 2.49 2.76 -0.30
C GLN A 158 3.79 2.10 -0.75
N SER A 159 3.68 1.04 -1.54
CA SER A 159 4.82 0.32 -2.07
C SER A 159 4.64 0.13 -3.56
N LEU A 160 5.57 0.65 -4.35
CA LEU A 160 5.66 0.38 -5.78
C LEU A 160 6.57 -0.83 -5.99
N LEU A 161 6.03 -1.88 -6.61
CA LEU A 161 6.79 -3.07 -6.95
C LEU A 161 7.30 -2.96 -8.39
N CYS A 162 8.60 -3.08 -8.55
CA CYS A 162 9.31 -2.90 -9.81
C CYS A 162 9.98 -4.21 -10.20
N ALA A 163 9.64 -4.77 -11.34
CA ALA A 163 10.32 -5.95 -11.84
C ALA A 163 11.63 -5.58 -12.54
N THR A 164 12.74 -6.14 -12.07
CA THR A 164 14.04 -6.02 -12.75
C THR A 164 14.35 -7.32 -13.48
N ALA A 165 14.60 -7.23 -14.78
CA ALA A 165 15.13 -8.33 -15.58
C ALA A 165 16.58 -8.64 -15.17
#